data_AF-A0A381ZDG2-F1
#
_entry.id   AF-A0A381ZDG2-F1
#
_cell.length_a   1.000
_cell.length_b   1.000
_cell.length_c   1.000
_cell.angle_alpha   90.00
_cell.angle_beta   90.00
_cell.angle_gamma   90.00
#
_symmetry.space_group_name_H-M   'P 1'
#
loop_
_entity.id
_entity.type
_entity.pdbx_description
1 polymer ?
#
loop_
_entity_poly.entity_id
_entity_poly.type
_entity_poly.pdbx_seq_one_letter_code
_entity_poly.pdbx_strand_id
1 'polypeptide(L)'
;MGILSKNKKKSRKKNAVVKAKREIFDAVVPRSLVEQAEAFTAPRGHLEMGGLLIGHVDEQGRNVCVVGFFPEQIQASSGYCEFDGSWVALSAAAIDHANAAVEGVPEGTPNLRVIGWIHTHPGIKIFLSGIDIKTYKENLNMTKDGRFVAVVVDPLGGKDGVFLSPDKPNSHHPASGTLSMDDSLKARYLAFLDRLEEIRDSRGRDALPFLLCGDLRREHVSKGNVDDYMESYLKGIHKVRKDLKSRMEDSERDGLRIAEVEDRIQYNEAFEESARNEIHSMTEGVIARLDALEQEFADSIKNLTEMFETKISEMEERLEDSSKGNDEGDDVASAKIDLTIHFKALEGSGK
;
A
#
# COMPACT_ATOMS: atom_id res chain seq x y z
N MET A 1 -26.87 -63.55 -39.41
CA MET A 1 -26.49 -62.57 -40.45
C MET A 1 -26.66 -61.18 -39.88
N GLY A 2 -25.58 -60.41 -39.81
CA GLY A 2 -25.53 -59.13 -39.10
C GLY A 2 -26.21 -57.98 -39.85
N ILE A 3 -26.75 -57.04 -39.09
CA ILE A 3 -27.06 -55.69 -39.58
C ILE A 3 -26.50 -54.70 -38.55
N LEU A 4 -25.39 -54.06 -38.93
CA LEU A 4 -24.78 -52.94 -38.21
C LEU A 4 -25.72 -51.74 -38.20
N SER A 5 -26.15 -51.32 -37.00
CA SER A 5 -26.81 -50.03 -36.77
C SER A 5 -25.79 -48.89 -36.86
N LYS A 6 -25.92 -48.05 -37.89
CA LYS A 6 -25.13 -46.82 -38.07
C LYS A 6 -25.59 -45.75 -37.07
N ASN A 7 -24.77 -45.50 -36.05
CA ASN A 7 -24.89 -44.35 -35.16
C ASN A 7 -24.64 -43.03 -35.93
N LYS A 8 -25.71 -42.33 -36.32
CA LYS A 8 -25.65 -40.94 -36.80
C LYS A 8 -25.41 -40.00 -35.60
N LYS A 9 -24.16 -39.60 -35.39
CA LYS A 9 -23.81 -38.43 -34.56
C LYS A 9 -24.43 -37.17 -35.19
N LYS A 10 -25.54 -36.68 -34.63
CA LYS A 10 -26.04 -35.31 -34.88
C LYS A 10 -25.06 -34.33 -34.23
N SER A 11 -24.22 -33.65 -35.03
CA SER A 11 -23.46 -32.51 -34.54
C SER A 11 -24.43 -31.35 -34.28
N ARG A 12 -24.55 -30.95 -33.01
CA ARG A 12 -25.20 -29.69 -32.63
C ARG A 12 -24.31 -28.56 -33.15
N LYS A 13 -24.68 -27.95 -34.28
CA LYS A 13 -24.15 -26.63 -34.66
C LYS A 13 -24.55 -25.65 -33.56
N LYS A 14 -23.57 -25.25 -32.73
CA LYS A 14 -23.71 -24.08 -31.86
C LYS A 14 -23.80 -22.87 -32.78
N ASN A 15 -24.99 -22.32 -32.96
CA ASN A 15 -25.16 -21.00 -33.55
C ASN A 15 -24.48 -20.01 -32.61
N ALA A 16 -23.24 -19.62 -32.93
CA ALA A 16 -22.61 -18.47 -32.33
C ALA A 16 -23.42 -17.26 -32.78
N VAL A 17 -24.22 -16.70 -31.86
CA VAL A 17 -24.86 -15.40 -32.05
C VAL A 17 -23.72 -14.40 -32.18
N VAL A 18 -23.43 -13.96 -33.41
CA VAL A 18 -22.50 -12.86 -33.66
C VAL A 18 -23.14 -11.62 -33.04
N LYS A 19 -22.63 -11.21 -31.87
CA LYS A 19 -23.07 -9.97 -31.22
C LYS A 19 -22.79 -8.83 -32.20
N ALA A 20 -23.84 -8.12 -32.62
CA ALA A 20 -23.67 -6.94 -33.46
C ALA A 20 -22.67 -5.97 -32.80
N LYS A 21 -21.67 -5.54 -33.56
CA LYS A 21 -20.63 -4.63 -33.07
C LYS A 21 -21.31 -3.29 -32.75
N ARG A 22 -21.33 -2.92 -31.47
CA ARG A 22 -21.91 -1.65 -31.03
C ARG A 22 -21.13 -0.49 -31.65
N GLU A 23 -21.86 0.51 -32.12
CA GLU A 23 -21.27 1.76 -32.57
C GLU A 23 -20.64 2.48 -31.38
N ILE A 24 -19.48 3.09 -31.58
CA ILE A 24 -18.76 3.83 -30.56
C ILE A 24 -18.81 5.29 -30.98
N PHE A 25 -19.25 6.15 -30.05
CA PHE A 25 -19.34 7.57 -30.26
C PHE A 25 -18.27 8.27 -29.42
N ASP A 26 -17.59 9.25 -30.02
CA ASP A 26 -16.62 10.07 -29.30
C ASP A 26 -17.30 10.89 -28.20
N ALA A 27 -16.51 11.31 -27.21
CA ALA A 27 -16.99 12.13 -26.11
C ALA A 27 -16.12 13.36 -25.86
N VAL A 28 -16.75 14.44 -25.45
CA VAL A 28 -16.10 15.67 -24.98
C VAL A 28 -16.39 15.78 -23.48
N VAL A 29 -15.35 15.61 -22.67
CA VAL A 29 -15.42 15.76 -21.21
C VAL A 29 -14.41 16.82 -20.80
N PRO A 30 -14.83 17.99 -20.30
CA PRO A 30 -13.92 19.03 -19.86
C PRO A 30 -13.18 18.63 -18.60
N ARG A 31 -11.95 19.14 -18.47
CA ARG A 31 -11.09 18.92 -17.31
C ARG A 31 -11.74 19.42 -16.00
N SER A 32 -12.49 20.51 -16.08
CA SER A 32 -13.17 21.11 -14.93
C SER A 32 -14.15 20.17 -14.23
N LEU A 33 -14.79 19.24 -14.94
CA LEU A 33 -15.67 18.24 -14.33
C LEU A 33 -14.89 17.25 -13.45
N VAL A 34 -13.74 16.77 -13.94
CA VAL A 34 -12.93 15.81 -13.16
C VAL A 34 -12.21 16.50 -12.00
N GLU A 35 -11.77 17.75 -12.16
CA GLU A 35 -11.19 18.55 -11.08
C GLU A 35 -12.21 18.84 -9.97
N GLN A 36 -13.46 19.13 -10.35
CA GLN A 36 -14.53 19.33 -9.36
C GLN A 36 -14.89 18.04 -8.64
N ALA A 37 -14.95 16.92 -9.37
CA ALA A 37 -15.16 15.60 -8.77
C ALA A 37 -14.02 15.24 -7.82
N GLU A 38 -12.76 15.51 -8.19
CA GLU A 38 -11.58 15.28 -7.35
C GLU A 38 -11.66 16.11 -6.06
N ALA A 39 -11.94 17.41 -6.15
CA ALA A 39 -12.05 18.26 -4.96
C ALA A 39 -13.15 17.80 -4.00
N PHE A 40 -14.27 17.28 -4.52
CA PHE A 40 -15.33 16.72 -3.70
C PHE A 40 -14.95 15.39 -3.06
N THR A 41 -14.30 14.50 -3.81
CA THR A 41 -14.14 13.09 -3.41
C THR A 41 -12.80 12.80 -2.72
N ALA A 42 -11.73 13.54 -3.01
CA ALA A 42 -10.43 13.35 -2.37
C ALA A 42 -10.47 13.45 -0.83
N PRO A 43 -11.20 14.40 -0.22
CA PRO A 43 -11.31 14.47 1.24
C PRO A 43 -11.99 13.23 1.87
N ARG A 44 -12.68 12.40 1.09
CA ARG A 44 -13.35 11.17 1.54
C ARG A 44 -12.41 9.95 1.56
N GLY A 45 -11.15 10.11 1.15
CA GLY A 45 -10.13 9.06 1.21
C GLY A 45 -10.44 7.93 0.24
N HIS A 46 -10.49 6.70 0.74
CA HIS A 46 -10.69 5.50 -0.07
C HIS A 46 -12.16 5.15 -0.33
N LEU A 47 -13.10 6.08 -0.19
CA LEU A 47 -14.50 5.82 -0.49
C LEU A 47 -14.80 6.10 -1.97
N GLU A 48 -15.31 5.10 -2.67
CA GLU A 48 -15.87 5.28 -4.00
C GLU A 48 -17.19 6.05 -3.92
N MET A 49 -17.41 6.94 -4.88
CA MET A 49 -18.60 7.79 -4.99
C MET A 49 -19.08 7.76 -6.43
N GLY A 50 -20.38 7.60 -6.64
CA GLY A 50 -21.02 7.61 -7.96
C GLY A 50 -21.91 8.83 -8.17
N GLY A 51 -21.98 9.31 -9.40
CA GLY A 51 -22.77 10.47 -9.80
C GLY A 51 -23.22 10.41 -11.25
N LEU A 52 -24.06 11.37 -11.64
CA LEU A 52 -24.62 11.46 -12.99
C LEU A 52 -23.98 12.63 -13.76
N LEU A 53 -23.84 12.44 -15.07
CA LEU A 53 -23.37 13.45 -16.01
C LEU A 53 -24.49 13.82 -16.97
N ILE A 54 -24.63 15.12 -17.16
CA ILE A 54 -25.66 15.76 -17.96
C ILE A 54 -24.99 16.49 -19.10
N GLY A 55 -25.58 16.33 -20.26
CA GLY A 55 -24.93 16.65 -21.51
C GLY A 55 -25.88 16.74 -22.67
N HIS A 56 -25.32 16.77 -23.86
CA HIS A 56 -26.05 16.68 -25.12
C HIS A 56 -25.22 15.91 -26.16
N VAL A 57 -25.84 15.66 -27.31
CA VAL A 57 -25.14 15.21 -28.51
C VAL A 57 -24.94 16.43 -29.40
N ASP A 58 -23.69 16.73 -29.76
CA ASP A 58 -23.40 17.88 -30.64
C ASP A 58 -23.66 17.57 -32.12
N GLU A 59 -23.53 18.58 -32.99
CA GLU A 59 -23.73 18.45 -34.44
C GLU A 59 -22.79 17.44 -35.10
N GLN A 60 -21.63 17.17 -34.48
CA GLN A 60 -20.64 16.19 -34.93
C GLN A 60 -20.99 14.77 -34.45
N GLY A 61 -22.07 14.62 -33.69
CA GLY A 61 -22.51 13.35 -33.14
C GLY A 61 -21.65 12.89 -31.97
N ARG A 62 -20.97 13.77 -31.24
CA ARG A 62 -20.18 13.45 -30.05
C ARG A 62 -21.01 13.60 -28.79
N ASN A 63 -20.73 12.79 -27.78
CA ASN A 63 -21.36 12.88 -26.46
C ASN A 63 -20.65 13.97 -25.63
N VAL A 64 -21.30 15.10 -25.39
CA VAL A 64 -20.71 16.24 -24.68
C VAL A 64 -21.19 16.25 -23.23
N CYS A 65 -20.28 16.08 -22.27
CA CYS A 65 -20.57 16.21 -20.84
C CYS A 65 -20.30 17.65 -20.39
N VAL A 66 -21.25 18.30 -19.72
CA VAL A 66 -21.12 19.72 -19.34
C VAL A 66 -21.27 19.94 -17.85
N VAL A 67 -22.30 19.35 -17.25
CA VAL A 67 -22.57 19.43 -15.81
C VAL A 67 -22.85 18.03 -15.27
N GLY A 68 -22.95 17.91 -13.96
CA GLY A 68 -23.32 16.67 -13.28
C GLY A 68 -23.56 16.91 -11.81
N PHE A 69 -23.67 15.84 -11.04
CA PHE A 69 -23.76 15.93 -9.59
C PHE A 69 -23.45 14.59 -8.94
N PHE A 70 -23.09 14.65 -7.64
CA PHE A 70 -23.03 13.48 -6.77
C PHE A 70 -24.21 13.52 -5.80
N PRO A 71 -25.15 12.57 -5.89
CA PRO A 71 -26.19 12.40 -4.87
C PRO A 71 -25.62 11.75 -3.60
N GLU A 72 -26.45 11.67 -2.57
CA GLU A 72 -26.21 10.79 -1.42
C GLU A 72 -25.98 9.35 -1.89
N GLN A 73 -24.94 8.71 -1.34
CA GLN A 73 -24.65 7.31 -1.60
C GLN A 73 -25.39 6.45 -0.57
N ILE A 74 -26.17 5.48 -1.04
CA ILE A 74 -26.79 4.45 -0.18
C ILE A 74 -25.71 3.53 0.36
N GLN A 75 -24.69 3.25 -0.45
CA GLN A 75 -23.53 2.46 -0.07
C GLN A 75 -22.27 3.07 -0.68
N ALA A 76 -21.19 3.13 0.11
CA ALA A 76 -19.88 3.57 -0.34
C ALA A 76 -18.78 2.79 0.40
N SER A 77 -17.84 2.23 -0.36
CA SER A 77 -16.69 1.48 0.14
C SER A 77 -15.51 1.66 -0.82
N SER A 78 -14.39 0.98 -0.58
CA SER A 78 -13.19 1.08 -1.44
C SER A 78 -13.29 0.37 -2.80
N GLY A 79 -14.40 -0.31 -3.09
CA GLY A 79 -14.59 -1.03 -4.36
C GLY A 79 -16.05 -1.11 -4.79
N TYR A 80 -16.90 -0.26 -4.22
CA TYR A 80 -18.32 -0.22 -4.55
C TYR A 80 -18.95 1.09 -4.09
N CYS A 81 -19.74 1.70 -4.96
CA CYS A 81 -20.67 2.77 -4.64
C CYS A 81 -22.06 2.52 -5.24
N GLU A 82 -23.10 2.98 -4.55
CA GLU A 82 -24.48 2.94 -5.03
C GLU A 82 -25.24 4.19 -4.56
N PHE A 83 -26.09 4.73 -5.42
CA PHE A 83 -27.04 5.78 -5.09
C PHE A 83 -28.43 5.42 -5.65
N ASP A 84 -29.47 6.04 -5.09
CA ASP A 84 -30.86 5.76 -5.47
C ASP A 84 -31.12 6.05 -6.96
N GLY A 85 -31.66 5.07 -7.69
CA GLY A 85 -32.08 5.24 -9.08
C GLY A 85 -33.13 6.34 -9.27
N SER A 86 -33.82 6.77 -8.22
CA SER A 86 -34.72 7.94 -8.25
C SER A 86 -34.01 9.22 -8.71
N TRP A 87 -32.69 9.34 -8.52
CA TRP A 87 -31.90 10.46 -9.03
C TRP A 87 -31.82 10.51 -10.55
N VAL A 88 -31.90 9.37 -11.24
CA VAL A 88 -31.99 9.34 -12.72
C VAL A 88 -33.33 9.91 -13.18
N ALA A 89 -34.43 9.50 -12.55
CA ALA A 89 -35.77 9.98 -12.88
C ALA A 89 -35.94 11.47 -12.56
N LEU A 90 -35.42 11.91 -11.42
CA LEU A 90 -35.41 13.31 -11.02
C LEU A 90 -34.57 14.16 -11.98
N SER A 91 -33.40 13.66 -12.40
CA SER A 91 -32.58 14.32 -13.41
C SER A 91 -33.33 14.47 -14.73
N ALA A 92 -34.01 13.42 -15.18
CA ALA A 92 -34.80 13.47 -16.40
C ALA A 92 -35.91 14.54 -16.32
N ALA A 93 -36.61 14.63 -15.18
CA ALA A 93 -37.61 15.68 -14.98
C ALA A 93 -37.01 17.10 -14.95
N ALA A 94 -35.84 17.28 -14.33
CA ALA A 94 -35.13 18.57 -14.32
C ALA A 94 -34.61 18.95 -15.72
N ILE A 95 -34.14 17.96 -16.48
CA ILE A 95 -33.76 18.11 -17.89
C ILE A 95 -34.96 18.53 -18.74
N ASP A 96 -36.11 17.87 -18.59
CA ASP A 96 -37.32 18.20 -19.35
C ASP A 96 -37.78 19.63 -19.06
N HIS A 97 -37.72 20.04 -17.78
CA HIS A 97 -37.97 21.42 -17.39
C HIS A 97 -36.98 22.39 -18.06
N ALA A 98 -35.68 22.12 -17.99
CA ALA A 98 -34.65 22.99 -18.57
C ALA A 98 -34.74 23.10 -20.10
N ASN A 99 -35.07 22.01 -20.78
CA ASN A 99 -35.29 21.99 -22.23
C ASN A 99 -36.52 22.84 -22.63
N ALA A 100 -37.54 22.92 -21.77
CA ALA A 100 -38.76 23.69 -22.01
C ALA A 100 -38.70 25.14 -21.50
N ALA A 101 -37.89 25.45 -20.50
CA ALA A 101 -37.87 26.75 -19.81
C ALA A 101 -37.23 27.89 -20.61
N VAL A 102 -36.41 27.57 -21.62
CA VAL A 102 -35.73 28.59 -22.44
C VAL A 102 -36.56 28.84 -23.69
N GLU A 103 -37.19 30.02 -23.78
CA GLU A 103 -37.92 30.48 -24.97
C GLU A 103 -36.98 31.04 -26.05
N GLY A 104 -37.43 31.04 -27.30
CA GLY A 104 -36.67 31.64 -28.41
C GLY A 104 -35.38 30.90 -28.78
N VAL A 105 -35.26 29.62 -28.39
CA VAL A 105 -34.09 28.80 -28.70
C VAL A 105 -34.03 28.53 -30.21
N PRO A 106 -32.88 28.78 -30.88
CA PRO A 106 -32.71 28.49 -32.29
C PRO A 106 -33.05 27.04 -32.66
N GLU A 107 -33.60 26.87 -33.86
CA GLU A 107 -33.79 25.53 -34.43
C GLU A 107 -32.42 24.84 -34.58
N GLY A 108 -32.26 23.67 -33.95
CA GLY A 108 -31.01 22.93 -33.92
C GLY A 108 -30.25 22.95 -32.58
N THR A 109 -30.60 23.82 -31.63
CA THR A 109 -29.99 23.75 -30.28
C THR A 109 -30.32 22.41 -29.63
N PRO A 110 -29.32 21.62 -29.22
CA PRO A 110 -29.53 20.25 -28.78
C PRO A 110 -30.22 20.19 -27.42
N ASN A 111 -31.07 19.17 -27.23
CA ASN A 111 -31.72 18.91 -25.95
C ASN A 111 -30.72 18.30 -24.96
N LEU A 112 -30.83 18.73 -23.71
CA LEU A 112 -30.11 18.13 -22.60
C LEU A 112 -30.62 16.71 -22.34
N ARG A 113 -29.74 15.87 -21.81
CA ARG A 113 -30.05 14.50 -21.38
C ARG A 113 -29.03 14.01 -20.36
N VAL A 114 -29.38 12.92 -19.66
CA VAL A 114 -28.36 12.10 -19.00
C VAL A 114 -27.48 11.51 -20.10
N ILE A 115 -26.22 11.93 -20.14
CA ILE A 115 -25.26 11.55 -21.19
C ILE A 115 -24.28 10.50 -20.69
N GLY A 116 -24.15 10.37 -19.38
CA GLY A 116 -23.20 9.46 -18.77
C GLY A 116 -23.28 9.44 -17.25
N TRP A 117 -22.30 8.79 -16.67
CA TRP A 117 -22.10 8.73 -15.22
C TRP A 117 -20.62 8.91 -14.89
N ILE A 118 -20.37 9.35 -13.66
CA ILE A 118 -19.03 9.54 -13.12
C ILE A 118 -18.90 8.74 -11.83
N HIS A 119 -17.78 8.04 -11.63
CA HIS A 119 -17.48 7.43 -10.34
C HIS A 119 -15.99 7.50 -10.01
N THR A 120 -15.62 7.17 -8.78
CA THR A 120 -14.24 7.26 -8.31
C THR A 120 -13.60 5.91 -8.01
N HIS A 121 -12.30 5.80 -8.27
CA HIS A 121 -11.40 4.70 -7.88
C HIS A 121 -10.22 5.26 -7.05
N PRO A 122 -10.40 5.56 -5.75
CA PRO A 122 -9.40 6.29 -4.99
C PRO A 122 -8.14 5.45 -4.67
N GLY A 123 -7.01 5.83 -5.27
CA GLY A 123 -5.73 5.17 -5.11
C GLY A 123 -5.58 3.88 -5.92
N ILE A 124 -6.46 3.64 -6.89
CA ILE A 124 -6.45 2.46 -7.76
C ILE A 124 -6.32 2.92 -9.22
N LYS A 125 -5.83 2.03 -10.10
CA LYS A 125 -5.74 2.32 -11.54
C LYS A 125 -7.11 2.68 -12.13
N ILE A 126 -7.09 3.43 -13.22
CA ILE A 126 -8.25 3.76 -14.04
C ILE A 126 -8.58 2.56 -14.94
N PHE A 127 -9.71 1.92 -14.68
CA PHE A 127 -10.28 0.82 -15.48
C PHE A 127 -11.78 0.71 -15.17
N LEU A 128 -12.51 -0.14 -15.89
CA LEU A 128 -13.88 -0.54 -15.54
C LEU A 128 -13.86 -1.95 -14.92
N SER A 129 -14.35 -2.07 -13.69
CA SER A 129 -14.55 -3.35 -13.00
C SER A 129 -15.69 -4.17 -13.63
N GLY A 130 -15.87 -5.41 -13.17
CA GLY A 130 -17.00 -6.24 -13.61
C GLY A 130 -18.36 -5.63 -13.31
N ILE A 131 -18.48 -4.89 -12.19
CA ILE A 131 -19.69 -4.17 -11.80
C ILE A 131 -19.88 -2.98 -12.75
N ASP A 132 -18.85 -2.19 -13.00
CA ASP A 132 -18.94 -1.02 -13.89
C ASP A 132 -19.32 -1.40 -15.31
N ILE A 133 -18.77 -2.51 -15.82
CA ILE A 133 -19.12 -3.05 -17.13
C ILE A 133 -20.61 -3.44 -17.17
N LYS A 134 -21.15 -4.01 -16.09
CA LYS A 134 -22.57 -4.38 -16.00
C LYS A 134 -23.44 -3.12 -15.97
N THR A 135 -23.14 -2.18 -15.07
CA THR A 135 -23.84 -0.89 -14.93
C THR A 135 -23.84 -0.10 -16.24
N TYR A 136 -22.69 -0.01 -16.91
CA TYR A 136 -22.59 0.65 -18.21
C TYR A 136 -23.44 -0.05 -19.26
N LYS A 137 -23.42 -1.39 -19.33
CA LYS A 137 -24.28 -2.14 -20.27
C LYS A 137 -25.76 -1.92 -20.00
N GLU A 138 -26.19 -1.85 -18.75
CA GLU A 138 -27.57 -1.60 -18.35
C GLU A 138 -28.01 -0.19 -18.75
N ASN A 139 -27.24 0.84 -18.38
CA ASN A 139 -27.53 2.23 -18.76
C ASN A 139 -27.55 2.43 -20.28
N LEU A 140 -26.62 1.81 -21.01
CA LEU A 140 -26.57 1.90 -22.47
C LEU A 140 -27.77 1.19 -23.14
N ASN A 141 -28.31 0.14 -22.53
CA ASN A 141 -29.54 -0.51 -23.03
C ASN A 141 -30.80 0.32 -22.73
N MET A 142 -30.74 1.24 -21.77
CA MET A 142 -31.84 2.16 -21.45
C MET A 142 -31.85 3.40 -22.34
N THR A 143 -30.75 3.71 -23.04
CA THR A 143 -30.69 4.82 -24.01
C THR A 143 -31.13 4.36 -25.40
N LYS A 144 -32.09 5.08 -26.00
CA LYS A 144 -32.70 4.71 -27.29
C LYS A 144 -31.72 4.67 -28.45
N ASP A 145 -30.66 5.46 -28.38
CA ASP A 145 -29.63 5.62 -29.40
C ASP A 145 -28.31 4.94 -29.05
N GLY A 146 -28.28 4.15 -27.96
CA GLY A 146 -27.08 3.42 -27.54
C GLY A 146 -25.90 4.32 -27.14
N ARG A 147 -26.16 5.59 -26.81
CA ARG A 147 -25.16 6.56 -26.38
C ARG A 147 -25.13 6.66 -24.87
N PHE A 148 -23.95 6.48 -24.30
CA PHE A 148 -23.67 6.70 -22.88
C PHE A 148 -22.16 6.80 -22.68
N VAL A 149 -21.70 7.59 -21.70
CA VAL A 149 -20.27 7.73 -21.37
C VAL A 149 -20.05 7.37 -19.91
N ALA A 150 -18.91 6.73 -19.62
CA ALA A 150 -18.47 6.50 -18.25
C ALA A 150 -17.19 7.30 -17.99
N VAL A 151 -17.16 8.06 -16.90
CA VAL A 151 -15.98 8.80 -16.44
C VAL A 151 -15.54 8.20 -15.10
N VAL A 152 -14.26 7.86 -15.00
CA VAL A 152 -13.65 7.34 -13.77
C VAL A 152 -12.61 8.34 -13.31
N VAL A 153 -12.61 8.67 -12.02
CA VAL A 153 -11.65 9.59 -11.41
C VAL A 153 -10.93 8.88 -10.27
N ASP A 154 -9.60 8.94 -10.24
CA ASP A 154 -8.78 8.59 -9.09
C ASP A 154 -8.42 9.89 -8.35
N PRO A 155 -9.20 10.29 -7.32
CA PRO A 155 -9.00 11.55 -6.64
C PRO A 155 -7.76 11.60 -5.74
N LEU A 156 -7.09 10.46 -5.50
CA LEU A 156 -5.85 10.41 -4.71
C LEU A 156 -4.62 10.38 -5.61
N GLY A 157 -4.73 9.76 -6.78
CA GLY A 157 -3.66 9.71 -7.78
C GLY A 157 -3.69 10.84 -8.82
N GLY A 158 -4.73 11.69 -8.81
CA GLY A 158 -4.90 12.79 -9.77
C GLY A 158 -5.09 12.32 -11.22
N LYS A 159 -5.67 11.13 -11.40
CA LYS A 159 -5.87 10.50 -12.72
C LYS A 159 -7.35 10.39 -13.05
N ASP A 160 -7.64 10.25 -14.32
CA ASP A 160 -9.00 10.11 -14.82
C ASP A 160 -9.02 9.30 -16.12
N GLY A 161 -10.21 8.84 -16.49
CA GLY A 161 -10.45 8.17 -17.76
C GLY A 161 -11.89 8.27 -18.21
N VAL A 162 -12.05 8.63 -19.48
CA VAL A 162 -13.29 8.64 -20.23
C VAL A 162 -13.37 7.34 -21.04
N PHE A 163 -14.42 6.56 -20.79
CA PHE A 163 -14.68 5.28 -21.43
C PHE A 163 -15.87 5.36 -22.37
N LEU A 164 -15.62 5.06 -23.64
CA LEU A 164 -16.62 5.13 -24.72
C LEU A 164 -17.32 3.78 -24.98
N SER A 165 -16.88 2.71 -24.31
CA SER A 165 -17.48 1.38 -24.47
C SER A 165 -17.21 0.47 -23.27
N PRO A 166 -18.21 -0.31 -22.82
CA PRO A 166 -18.01 -1.32 -21.77
C PRO A 166 -17.22 -2.55 -22.26
N ASP A 167 -16.98 -2.69 -23.57
CA ASP A 167 -16.25 -3.83 -24.13
C ASP A 167 -14.72 -3.59 -24.15
N LYS A 168 -14.27 -2.38 -23.81
CA LYS A 168 -12.85 -2.03 -23.67
C LYS A 168 -12.55 -1.47 -22.28
N PRO A 169 -12.61 -2.29 -21.22
CA PRO A 169 -12.54 -1.82 -19.83
C PRO A 169 -11.19 -1.23 -19.39
N ASN A 170 -10.14 -1.39 -20.20
CA ASN A 170 -8.80 -0.83 -19.94
C ASN A 170 -8.40 0.24 -20.97
N SER A 171 -9.33 0.64 -21.86
CA SER A 171 -9.08 1.65 -22.89
C SER A 171 -9.87 2.90 -22.55
N HIS A 172 -9.16 3.95 -22.19
CA HIS A 172 -9.74 5.25 -21.83
C HIS A 172 -8.93 6.39 -22.43
N HIS A 173 -9.55 7.57 -22.44
CA HIS A 173 -8.92 8.83 -22.81
C HIS A 173 -8.99 9.80 -21.64
N PRO A 174 -8.02 10.72 -21.47
CA PRO A 174 -8.13 11.74 -20.45
C PRO A 174 -9.28 12.71 -20.76
N ALA A 175 -9.88 13.28 -19.72
CA ALA A 175 -10.81 14.40 -19.82
C ALA A 175 -10.04 15.68 -20.17
N SER A 176 -10.01 15.98 -21.47
CA SER A 176 -9.31 17.16 -22.02
C SER A 176 -10.17 17.92 -23.05
N GLY A 177 -11.49 17.70 -23.05
CA GLY A 177 -12.40 18.32 -23.99
C GLY A 177 -12.54 19.82 -23.75
N THR A 178 -12.69 20.60 -24.83
CA THR A 178 -13.09 22.02 -24.73
C THR A 178 -14.56 22.14 -25.11
N LEU A 179 -15.35 22.76 -24.24
CA LEU A 179 -16.75 22.99 -24.51
C LEU A 179 -16.92 24.18 -25.48
N SER A 180 -17.78 23.98 -26.46
CA SER A 180 -18.29 25.05 -27.31
C SER A 180 -19.81 25.01 -27.19
N MET A 181 -20.41 26.10 -26.74
CA MET A 181 -21.86 26.25 -26.62
C MET A 181 -22.24 27.71 -26.83
N ASP A 182 -23.39 27.91 -27.46
CA ASP A 182 -24.01 29.22 -27.59
C ASP A 182 -24.75 29.62 -26.29
N ASP A 183 -25.23 30.87 -26.26
CA ASP A 183 -25.93 31.40 -25.09
C ASP A 183 -27.25 30.67 -24.80
N SER A 184 -27.92 30.13 -25.83
CA SER A 184 -29.18 29.38 -25.68
C SER A 184 -28.98 28.02 -24.99
N LEU A 185 -27.97 27.27 -25.42
CA LEU A 185 -27.59 26.01 -24.80
C LEU A 185 -27.03 26.22 -23.39
N LYS A 186 -26.25 27.29 -23.21
CA LYS A 186 -25.78 27.71 -21.89
C LYS A 186 -26.93 28.03 -20.94
N ALA A 187 -27.95 28.76 -21.42
CA ALA A 187 -29.16 29.05 -20.65
C ALA A 187 -29.91 27.78 -20.23
N ARG A 188 -29.99 26.76 -21.10
CA ARG A 188 -30.59 25.45 -20.74
C ARG A 188 -29.83 24.79 -19.60
N TYR A 189 -28.49 24.75 -19.65
CA TYR A 189 -27.71 24.17 -18.56
C TYR A 189 -27.86 24.93 -17.25
N LEU A 190 -27.90 26.26 -17.32
CA LEU A 190 -28.12 27.08 -16.13
C LEU A 190 -29.53 26.87 -15.55
N ALA A 191 -30.57 26.74 -16.38
CA ALA A 191 -31.91 26.38 -15.92
C ALA A 191 -31.95 24.98 -15.28
N PHE A 192 -31.18 24.02 -15.81
CA PHE A 192 -31.03 22.71 -15.20
C PHE A 192 -30.34 22.79 -13.82
N LEU A 193 -29.26 23.55 -13.70
CA LEU A 193 -28.57 23.75 -12.43
C LEU A 193 -29.47 24.45 -11.39
N ASP A 194 -30.19 25.49 -11.80
CA ASP A 194 -31.16 26.18 -10.93
C ASP A 194 -32.24 25.19 -10.45
N ARG A 195 -32.72 24.30 -11.32
CA ARG A 195 -33.69 23.27 -10.95
C ARG A 195 -33.12 22.23 -9.97
N LEU A 196 -31.83 21.88 -10.10
CA LEU A 196 -31.16 21.03 -9.10
C LEU A 196 -30.98 21.74 -7.76
N GLU A 197 -30.74 23.05 -7.76
CA GLU A 197 -30.69 23.85 -6.53
C GLU A 197 -32.05 23.85 -5.82
N GLU A 198 -33.16 24.06 -6.53
CA GLU A 198 -34.50 23.96 -5.95
C GLU A 198 -34.77 22.58 -5.32
N ILE A 199 -34.29 21.52 -5.99
CA ILE A 199 -34.39 20.16 -5.46
C ILE A 199 -33.53 20.00 -4.22
N ARG A 200 -32.30 20.54 -4.22
CA ARG A 200 -31.39 20.53 -3.08
C ARG A 200 -31.98 21.29 -1.88
N ASP A 201 -32.61 22.43 -2.12
CA ASP A 201 -33.29 23.20 -1.07
C ASP A 201 -34.46 22.43 -0.47
N SER A 202 -35.19 21.67 -1.29
CA SER A 202 -36.32 20.85 -0.83
C SER A 202 -35.92 19.56 -0.09
N ARG A 203 -34.83 18.91 -0.51
CA ARG A 203 -34.39 17.59 0.01
C ARG A 203 -33.23 17.67 1.00
N GLY A 204 -32.57 18.82 1.08
CA GLY A 204 -31.39 19.05 1.89
C GLY A 204 -30.08 18.76 1.15
N ARG A 205 -29.00 19.38 1.67
CA ARG A 205 -27.64 19.19 1.14
C ARG A 205 -27.09 17.79 1.34
N ASP A 206 -27.57 17.03 2.31
CA ASP A 206 -27.10 15.66 2.48
C ASP A 206 -27.57 14.76 1.33
N ALA A 207 -28.79 15.00 0.83
CA ALA A 207 -29.36 14.27 -0.30
C ALA A 207 -28.67 14.61 -1.64
N LEU A 208 -28.34 15.88 -1.85
CA LEU A 208 -27.61 16.37 -3.03
C LEU A 208 -26.36 17.16 -2.61
N PRO A 209 -25.29 16.44 -2.18
CA PRO A 209 -24.13 17.05 -1.54
C PRO A 209 -23.21 17.85 -2.46
N PHE A 210 -23.28 17.63 -3.79
CA PHE A 210 -22.37 18.30 -4.69
C PHE A 210 -22.89 18.42 -6.11
N LEU A 211 -22.90 19.64 -6.63
CA LEU A 211 -23.15 19.96 -8.03
C LEU A 211 -21.84 20.14 -8.80
N LEU A 212 -21.66 19.34 -9.85
CA LEU A 212 -20.57 19.48 -10.81
C LEU A 212 -20.98 20.51 -11.86
N CYS A 213 -20.64 21.77 -11.65
CA CYS A 213 -21.01 22.85 -12.56
C CYS A 213 -20.10 22.92 -13.81
N GLY A 214 -18.98 22.18 -13.81
CA GLY A 214 -18.02 22.19 -14.92
C GLY A 214 -17.55 23.61 -15.24
N ASP A 215 -17.49 23.95 -16.53
CA ASP A 215 -17.09 25.28 -16.99
C ASP A 215 -18.11 26.38 -16.67
N LEU A 216 -19.36 26.01 -16.30
CA LEU A 216 -20.44 26.94 -15.96
C LEU A 216 -20.44 27.38 -14.49
N ARG A 217 -19.42 26.98 -13.73
CA ARG A 217 -19.28 27.31 -12.30
C ARG A 217 -19.35 28.83 -12.05
N ARG A 218 -18.70 29.64 -12.88
CA ARG A 218 -18.64 31.10 -12.65
C ARG A 218 -20.03 31.71 -12.77
N GLU A 219 -20.78 31.31 -13.78
CA GLU A 219 -22.13 31.75 -14.04
C GLU A 219 -23.08 31.28 -12.94
N HIS A 220 -22.98 30.01 -12.54
CA HIS A 220 -23.74 29.45 -11.41
C HIS A 220 -23.55 30.26 -10.13
N VAL A 221 -22.30 30.52 -9.74
CA VAL A 221 -21.97 31.30 -8.53
C VAL A 221 -22.40 32.76 -8.66
N SER A 222 -22.30 33.35 -9.86
CA SER A 222 -22.71 34.75 -10.08
C SER A 222 -24.21 34.98 -9.87
N LYS A 223 -25.03 33.93 -9.95
CA LYS A 223 -26.46 33.96 -9.61
C LYS A 223 -26.76 33.91 -8.10
N GLY A 224 -25.73 33.81 -7.26
CA GLY A 224 -25.86 33.71 -5.81
C GLY A 224 -25.90 32.29 -5.25
N ASN A 225 -25.74 31.28 -6.11
CA ASN A 225 -25.68 29.88 -5.70
C ASN A 225 -24.33 29.56 -5.03
N VAL A 226 -24.32 28.48 -4.23
CA VAL A 226 -23.12 28.08 -3.47
C VAL A 226 -22.05 27.49 -4.38
N ASP A 227 -20.80 27.86 -4.09
CA ASP A 227 -19.62 27.36 -4.77
C ASP A 227 -19.15 26.03 -4.14
N ASP A 228 -19.84 24.94 -4.47
CA ASP A 228 -19.57 23.61 -3.90
C ASP A 228 -18.11 23.19 -4.09
N TYR A 229 -17.52 23.52 -5.24
CA TYR A 229 -16.11 23.27 -5.55
C TYR A 229 -15.18 23.97 -4.55
N MET A 230 -15.36 25.27 -4.36
CA MET A 230 -14.53 26.03 -3.42
C MET A 230 -14.70 25.53 -1.99
N GLU A 231 -15.95 25.25 -1.57
CA GLU A 231 -16.24 24.72 -0.24
C GLU A 231 -15.52 23.37 -0.01
N SER A 232 -15.61 22.46 -0.98
CA SER A 232 -14.98 21.13 -0.90
C SER A 232 -13.45 21.21 -0.96
N TYR A 233 -12.91 22.06 -1.82
CA TYR A 233 -11.48 22.29 -1.94
C TYR A 233 -10.89 22.83 -0.62
N LEU A 234 -11.54 23.82 0.00
CA LEU A 234 -11.12 24.36 1.30
C LEU A 234 -11.22 23.32 2.43
N LYS A 235 -12.30 22.53 2.47
CA LYS A 235 -12.43 21.40 3.42
C LYS A 235 -11.29 20.40 3.25
N GLY A 236 -10.89 20.10 2.01
CA GLY A 236 -9.74 19.26 1.69
C GLY A 236 -8.44 19.81 2.26
N ILE A 237 -8.14 21.09 2.04
CA ILE A 237 -6.94 21.75 2.59
C ILE A 237 -6.92 21.70 4.11
N HIS A 238 -8.05 21.99 4.76
CA HIS A 238 -8.14 21.94 6.22
C HIS A 238 -7.89 20.54 6.78
N LYS A 239 -8.40 19.49 6.12
CA LYS A 239 -8.15 18.10 6.51
C LYS A 239 -6.67 17.75 6.37
N VAL A 240 -6.04 18.05 5.23
CA VAL A 240 -4.61 17.82 5.00
C VAL A 240 -3.75 18.54 6.06
N ARG A 241 -4.07 19.79 6.38
CA ARG A 241 -3.37 20.56 7.41
C ARG A 241 -3.50 19.92 8.79
N LYS A 242 -4.68 19.42 9.15
CA LYS A 242 -4.93 18.73 10.43
C LYS A 242 -4.14 17.42 10.52
N ASP A 243 -4.15 16.63 9.46
CA ASP A 243 -3.44 15.35 9.40
C ASP A 243 -1.91 15.55 9.47
N LEU A 244 -1.39 16.57 8.77
CA LEU A 244 0.03 16.93 8.83
C LEU A 244 0.44 17.33 10.25
N LYS A 245 -0.38 18.14 10.93
CA LYS A 245 -0.10 18.54 12.32
C LYS A 245 -0.03 17.33 13.25
N SER A 246 -0.99 16.41 13.15
CA SER A 246 -0.98 15.18 13.95
C SER A 246 0.28 14.35 13.71
N ARG A 247 0.69 14.18 12.45
CA ARG A 247 1.91 13.43 12.10
C ARG A 247 3.19 14.09 12.62
N MET A 248 3.23 15.43 12.65
CA MET A 248 4.37 16.15 13.25
C MET A 248 4.44 15.91 14.75
N GLU A 249 3.31 16.01 15.47
CA GLU A 249 3.24 15.73 16.91
C GLU A 249 3.62 14.26 17.22
N ASP A 250 3.23 13.30 16.37
CA ASP A 250 3.66 11.91 16.48
C ASP A 250 5.16 11.74 16.24
N SER A 251 5.71 12.39 15.22
CA SER A 251 7.15 12.35 14.92
C SER A 251 8.00 12.97 16.02
N GLU A 252 7.54 14.04 16.68
CA GLU A 252 8.23 14.63 17.84
C GLU A 252 8.24 13.65 19.03
N ARG A 253 7.12 12.97 19.29
CA ARG A 253 7.04 11.93 20.34
C ARG A 253 7.97 10.76 20.06
N ASP A 254 8.03 10.30 18.81
CA ASP A 254 8.91 9.20 18.45
C ASP A 254 10.38 9.61 18.52
N GLY A 255 10.72 10.87 18.17
CA GLY A 255 12.06 11.43 18.39
C GLY A 255 12.50 11.39 19.85
N LEU A 256 11.61 11.75 20.79
CA LEU A 256 11.89 11.67 22.24
C LEU A 256 12.11 10.22 22.70
N ARG A 257 11.32 9.27 22.20
CA ARG A 257 11.49 7.84 22.51
C ARG A 257 12.81 7.29 21.97
N ILE A 258 13.22 7.71 20.78
CA ILE A 258 14.50 7.32 20.20
C ILE A 258 15.64 7.83 21.08
N ALA A 259 15.61 9.10 21.50
CA ALA A 259 16.61 9.66 22.40
C ALA A 259 16.69 8.90 23.74
N GLU A 260 15.55 8.52 24.34
CA GLU A 260 15.54 7.71 25.56
C GLU A 260 16.17 6.33 25.37
N VAL A 261 15.93 5.70 24.21
CA VAL A 261 16.55 4.41 23.87
C VAL A 261 18.05 4.56 23.64
N GLU A 262 18.49 5.65 23.00
CA GLU A 262 19.91 5.97 22.81
C GLU A 262 20.63 6.12 24.16
N ASP A 263 20.06 6.87 25.10
CA ASP A 263 20.61 7.04 26.46
C ASP A 263 20.74 5.68 27.18
N ARG A 264 19.74 4.81 27.04
CA ARG A 264 19.77 3.45 27.63
C ARG A 264 20.82 2.55 26.99
N ILE A 265 21.01 2.64 25.67
CA ILE A 265 22.06 1.90 24.96
C ILE A 265 23.43 2.35 25.47
N GLN A 266 23.67 3.66 25.54
CA GLN A 266 24.94 4.20 26.02
C GLN A 266 25.24 3.77 27.46
N TYR A 267 24.23 3.77 28.34
CA TYR A 267 24.38 3.26 29.69
C TYR A 267 24.75 1.77 29.72
N ASN A 268 24.07 0.96 28.91
CA ASN A 268 24.35 -0.48 28.84
C ASN A 268 25.74 -0.78 28.26
N GLU A 269 26.19 -0.04 27.24
CA GLU A 269 27.53 -0.17 26.67
C GLU A 269 28.61 0.11 27.73
N ALA A 270 28.45 1.18 28.51
CA ALA A 270 29.37 1.50 29.60
C ALA A 270 29.37 0.42 30.70
N PHE A 271 28.20 -0.13 31.01
CA PHE A 271 28.07 -1.23 31.98
C PHE A 271 28.75 -2.51 31.47
N GLU A 272 28.53 -2.89 30.21
CA GLU A 272 29.18 -4.05 29.58
C GLU A 272 30.69 -3.92 29.55
N GLU A 273 31.21 -2.72 29.25
CA GLU A 273 32.65 -2.46 29.27
C GLU A 273 33.24 -2.64 30.67
N SER A 274 32.57 -2.11 31.70
CA SER A 274 32.97 -2.29 33.10
C SER A 274 32.97 -3.76 33.51
N ALA A 275 31.90 -4.51 33.19
CA ALA A 275 31.79 -5.93 33.52
C ALA A 275 32.86 -6.76 32.80
N ARG A 276 33.16 -6.43 31.52
CA ARG A 276 34.22 -7.08 30.75
C ARG A 276 35.60 -6.84 31.39
N ASN A 277 35.89 -5.62 31.83
CA ASN A 277 37.16 -5.30 32.49
C ASN A 277 37.31 -6.04 33.82
N GLU A 278 36.23 -6.15 34.61
CA GLU A 278 36.23 -6.89 35.87
C GLU A 278 36.47 -8.40 35.65
N ILE A 279 35.79 -9.01 34.68
CA ILE A 279 36.01 -10.40 34.28
C ILE A 279 37.47 -10.60 33.83
N HIS A 280 38.03 -9.66 33.07
CA HIS A 280 39.41 -9.77 32.60
C HIS A 280 40.41 -9.77 33.76
N SER A 281 40.24 -8.85 34.71
CA SER A 281 41.06 -8.76 35.94
C SER A 281 40.95 -10.02 36.80
N MET A 282 39.73 -10.53 37.00
CA MET A 282 39.52 -11.81 37.71
C MET A 282 40.24 -12.97 37.02
N THR A 283 40.19 -13.01 35.68
CA THR A 283 40.83 -14.05 34.88
C THR A 283 42.35 -14.00 35.03
N GLU A 284 42.95 -12.80 34.94
CA GLU A 284 44.39 -12.60 35.19
C GLU A 284 44.80 -13.04 36.60
N GLY A 285 43.98 -12.72 37.61
CA GLY A 285 44.22 -13.16 38.99
C GLY A 285 44.16 -14.67 39.17
N VAL A 286 43.26 -15.37 38.45
CA VAL A 286 43.19 -16.83 38.47
C VAL A 286 44.41 -17.45 37.79
N ILE A 287 44.83 -16.91 36.64
CA ILE A 287 46.03 -17.37 35.93
C ILE A 287 47.26 -17.25 36.83
N ALA A 288 47.47 -16.08 37.46
CA ALA A 288 48.62 -15.86 38.34
C ALA A 288 48.65 -16.83 39.54
N ARG A 289 47.49 -17.22 40.07
CA ARG A 289 47.40 -18.23 41.14
C ARG A 289 47.70 -19.64 40.65
N LEU A 290 47.27 -19.99 39.44
CA LEU A 290 47.62 -21.28 38.82
C LEU A 290 49.13 -21.38 38.59
N ASP A 291 49.75 -20.32 38.04
CA ASP A 291 51.19 -20.27 37.81
C ASP A 291 51.98 -20.43 39.13
N ALA A 292 51.52 -19.78 40.21
CA ALA A 292 52.14 -19.90 41.53
C ALA A 292 52.03 -21.33 42.10
N LEU A 293 50.86 -21.96 41.97
CA LEU A 293 50.67 -23.36 42.39
C LEU A 293 51.54 -24.32 41.57
N GLU A 294 51.67 -24.08 40.27
CA GLU A 294 52.50 -24.90 39.39
C GLU A 294 53.99 -24.79 39.77
N GLN A 295 54.47 -23.59 40.12
CA GLN A 295 55.81 -23.38 40.66
C GLN A 295 56.01 -24.08 42.01
N GLU A 296 55.10 -23.93 42.96
CA GLU A 296 55.18 -24.62 44.25
C GLU A 296 55.22 -26.15 44.07
N PHE A 297 54.43 -26.68 43.15
CA PHE A 297 54.44 -28.11 42.84
C PHE A 297 55.76 -28.55 42.22
N ALA A 298 56.31 -27.78 41.28
CA ALA A 298 57.62 -28.04 40.67
C ALA A 298 58.75 -28.03 41.70
N ASP A 299 58.77 -27.03 42.60
CA ASP A 299 59.74 -26.93 43.69
C ASP A 299 59.62 -28.11 44.68
N SER A 300 58.40 -28.55 44.97
CA SER A 300 58.15 -29.71 45.82
C SER A 300 58.71 -30.99 45.22
N ILE A 301 58.47 -31.24 43.92
CA ILE A 301 59.04 -32.38 43.19
C ILE A 301 60.57 -32.31 43.21
N LYS A 302 61.14 -31.14 42.93
CA LYS A 302 62.60 -30.96 42.91
C LYS A 302 63.22 -31.30 44.26
N ASN A 303 62.68 -30.75 45.35
CA ASN A 303 63.12 -31.08 46.71
C ASN A 303 62.99 -32.57 47.02
N LEU A 304 61.89 -33.21 46.60
CA LEU A 304 61.70 -34.65 46.81
C LEU A 304 62.77 -35.46 46.06
N THR A 305 63.11 -35.05 44.84
CA THR A 305 64.12 -35.69 43.99
C THR A 305 65.50 -35.58 44.62
N GLU A 306 65.90 -34.37 45.04
CA GLU A 306 67.17 -34.13 45.74
C GLU A 306 67.27 -34.97 47.03
N MET A 307 66.16 -35.09 47.77
CA MET A 307 66.10 -35.90 49.00
C MET A 307 66.27 -37.41 48.71
N PHE A 308 65.71 -37.90 47.61
CA PHE A 308 65.91 -39.29 47.16
C PHE A 308 67.34 -39.53 46.66
N GLU A 309 67.92 -38.63 45.87
CA GLU A 309 69.32 -38.71 45.40
C GLU A 309 70.31 -38.73 46.57
N THR A 310 70.07 -37.90 47.59
CA THR A 310 70.88 -37.88 48.82
C THR A 310 70.80 -39.22 49.55
N LYS A 311 69.59 -39.77 49.72
CA LYS A 311 69.41 -41.09 50.35
C LYS A 311 70.01 -42.23 49.55
N ILE A 312 69.95 -42.17 48.22
CA ILE A 312 70.59 -43.17 47.35
C ILE A 312 72.11 -43.10 47.54
N SER A 313 72.69 -41.90 47.54
CA SER A 313 74.13 -41.71 47.81
C SER A 313 74.55 -42.26 49.17
N GLU A 314 73.77 -41.96 50.23
CA GLU A 314 74.02 -42.50 51.58
C GLU A 314 73.90 -44.04 51.64
N MET A 315 72.98 -44.62 50.86
CA MET A 315 72.84 -46.08 50.76
C MET A 315 74.00 -46.72 50.01
N GLU A 316 74.47 -46.09 48.92
CA GLU A 316 75.63 -46.55 48.14
C GLU A 316 76.90 -46.51 48.99
N GLU A 317 77.14 -45.45 49.76
CA GLU A 317 78.27 -45.34 50.70
C GLU A 317 78.23 -46.44 51.78
N ARG A 318 77.04 -46.75 52.32
CA ARG A 318 76.84 -47.85 53.28
C ARG A 318 77.04 -49.24 52.68
N LEU A 319 76.74 -49.42 51.39
CA LEU A 319 76.98 -50.66 50.66
C LEU A 319 78.46 -50.86 50.37
N GLU A 320 79.19 -49.79 50.00
CA GLU A 320 80.65 -49.82 49.83
C GLU A 320 81.39 -50.18 51.13
N ASP A 321 80.95 -49.68 52.28
CA ASP A 321 81.51 -50.04 53.59
C ASP A 321 81.18 -51.49 54.02
N SER A 322 80.08 -52.06 53.51
CA SER A 322 79.74 -53.48 53.75
C SER A 322 80.52 -54.46 52.83
N SER A 323 81.10 -53.97 51.73
CA SER A 323 81.83 -54.79 50.76
C SER A 323 83.29 -55.12 51.16
N LYS A 324 83.80 -54.53 52.25
CA LYS A 324 85.16 -54.82 52.77
C LYS A 324 85.25 -56.09 53.64
N GLY A 325 84.22 -56.94 53.63
CA GLY A 325 84.20 -58.17 54.41
C GLY A 325 83.35 -59.28 53.79
N ASN A 326 83.74 -59.78 52.61
CA ASN A 326 83.86 -61.23 52.33
C ASN A 326 84.13 -61.45 50.85
N ASP A 327 85.22 -62.18 50.60
CA ASP A 327 85.62 -62.74 49.31
C ASP A 327 84.99 -64.14 49.20
N GLU A 328 84.15 -64.37 48.19
CA GLU A 328 84.08 -65.59 47.37
C GLU A 328 82.81 -65.52 46.49
N GLY A 329 83.02 -65.69 45.18
CA GLY A 329 82.12 -65.25 44.13
C GLY A 329 80.89 -66.13 43.86
N ASP A 330 79.94 -65.52 43.14
CA ASP A 330 79.33 -66.14 41.97
C ASP A 330 78.64 -65.07 41.10
N ASP A 331 78.70 -65.28 39.78
CA ASP A 331 78.14 -64.45 38.71
C ASP A 331 76.63 -64.24 38.84
N VAL A 332 76.15 -62.99 39.02
CA VAL A 332 74.84 -62.56 38.50
C VAL A 332 74.85 -61.08 38.09
N ALA A 333 74.83 -60.88 36.77
CA ALA A 333 74.25 -59.78 35.99
C ALA A 333 74.20 -58.36 36.62
N SER A 334 75.03 -57.47 36.06
CA SER A 334 74.87 -56.03 36.19
C SER A 334 73.51 -55.57 35.63
N ALA A 335 72.52 -55.38 36.50
CA ALA A 335 71.37 -54.55 36.19
C ALA A 335 71.76 -53.10 36.46
N LYS A 336 72.28 -52.40 35.45
CA LYS A 336 72.26 -50.93 35.43
C LYS A 336 70.79 -50.52 35.55
N ILE A 337 70.38 -50.04 36.71
CA ILE A 337 69.13 -49.31 36.86
C ILE A 337 69.40 -47.93 36.25
N ASP A 338 69.07 -47.80 34.98
CA ASP A 338 69.05 -46.54 34.26
C ASP A 338 67.84 -45.74 34.76
N LEU A 339 68.04 -44.93 35.80
CA LEU A 339 67.09 -43.93 36.28
C LEU A 339 67.22 -42.66 35.41
N THR A 340 67.05 -42.81 34.10
CA THR A 340 66.72 -41.67 33.24
C THR A 340 65.29 -41.25 33.58
N ILE A 341 65.15 -40.37 34.56
CA ILE A 341 63.89 -39.70 34.88
C ILE A 341 63.56 -38.80 33.69
N HIS A 342 62.70 -39.30 32.80
CA HIS A 342 62.11 -38.49 31.72
C HIS A 342 61.02 -37.59 32.31
N PHE A 343 61.40 -36.42 32.80
CA PHE A 343 60.48 -35.28 32.94
C PHE A 343 60.17 -34.74 31.54
N LYS A 344 59.18 -35.34 30.87
CA LYS A 344 58.56 -34.80 29.66
C LYS A 344 57.04 -34.96 29.75
N ALA A 345 56.40 -34.12 30.56
CA ALA A 345 54.96 -33.95 30.54
C ALA A 345 54.51 -32.63 31.23
N LEU A 346 55.09 -31.48 30.87
CA LEU A 346 54.52 -30.16 31.22
C LEU A 346 54.65 -29.10 30.11
N GLU A 347 54.93 -29.50 28.87
CA GLU A 347 54.81 -28.59 27.71
C GLU A 347 53.83 -29.21 26.71
N GLY A 348 52.55 -28.84 26.81
CA GLY A 348 51.62 -29.09 25.70
C GLY A 348 50.15 -29.37 26.05
N SER A 349 49.46 -28.43 26.69
CA SER A 349 48.02 -28.25 26.44
C SER A 349 47.54 -26.85 26.86
N GLY A 350 48.17 -25.82 26.29
CA GLY A 350 47.57 -24.51 26.12
C GLY A 350 47.04 -24.37 24.69
N LYS A 351 45.75 -24.66 24.48
CA LYS A 351 44.93 -24.13 23.38
C LYS A 351 43.51 -23.96 23.85
#